data_AF-A0A1Z9C6S2-F1
#
_entry.id   AF-A0A1Z9C6S2-F1
#
_cell.length_a   1.000
_cell.length_b   1.000
_cell.length_c   1.000
_cell.angle_alpha   90.00
_cell.angle_beta   90.00
_cell.angle_gamma   90.00
#
_symmetry.space_group_name_H-M   'P 1'
#
loop_
_entity.id
_entity.type
_entity.pdbx_description
1 polymer ?
#
loop_
_entity_poly.entity_id
_entity_poly.type
_entity_poly.pdbx_seq_one_letter_code
_entity_poly.pdbx_strand_id
1 'polypeptide(L)'
;MAKKNEFEPSKHSILPQQSFNDFELGEKFFAPSRTMTEGIFAAFQAASGDNHPIHYDRNYLAEVGHPDLLAHGFMTLIQAAIGASPLAHILGKNLIGFVEQSCKFLQPVYCGDTIYPIFEINELSPNKSTGIMGLDIEIYNQNKQLVLKGIQRYLIKL
;
A
#
# COMPACT_ATOMS: atom_id res chain seq x y z
N MET A 1 7.33 32.60 -35.03
CA MET A 1 7.69 31.16 -34.93
C MET A 1 6.96 30.61 -33.71
N ALA A 2 5.97 29.74 -33.90
CA ALA A 2 5.23 29.16 -32.78
C ALA A 2 6.15 28.20 -32.00
N LYS A 3 6.27 28.37 -30.68
CA LYS A 3 6.96 27.42 -29.81
C LYS A 3 6.36 26.03 -30.04
N LYS A 4 7.17 25.13 -30.58
CA LYS A 4 6.83 23.71 -30.73
C LYS A 4 6.50 23.19 -29.33
N ASN A 5 5.32 22.60 -29.14
CA ASN A 5 4.88 22.11 -27.85
C ASN A 5 5.93 21.13 -27.28
N GLU A 6 6.56 21.49 -26.15
CA GLU A 6 7.67 20.75 -25.51
C GLU A 6 7.21 19.52 -24.71
N PHE A 7 5.95 19.11 -24.85
CA PHE A 7 5.40 17.98 -24.12
C PHE A 7 5.83 16.65 -24.75
N GLU A 8 6.62 15.89 -23.99
CA GLU A 8 6.98 14.50 -24.31
C GLU A 8 6.40 13.56 -23.25
N PRO A 9 5.40 12.71 -23.58
CA PRO A 9 4.80 11.78 -22.63
C PRO A 9 5.81 10.86 -21.92
N SER A 10 6.91 10.50 -22.60
CA SER A 10 7.98 9.67 -22.06
C SER A 10 8.79 10.35 -20.94
N LYS A 11 8.73 11.68 -20.85
CA LYS A 11 9.37 12.49 -19.81
C LYS A 11 8.38 12.89 -18.70
N HIS A 12 7.13 12.45 -18.78
CA HIS A 12 6.16 12.72 -17.72
C HIS A 12 6.56 11.98 -16.44
N SER A 13 6.93 12.74 -15.41
CA SER A 13 7.19 12.24 -14.07
C SER A 13 6.47 13.12 -13.06
N ILE A 14 5.93 12.50 -12.01
CA ILE A 14 5.25 13.22 -10.94
C ILE A 14 6.20 13.58 -9.79
N LEU A 15 7.32 12.86 -9.64
CA LEU A 15 8.37 13.10 -8.65
C LEU A 15 9.76 12.90 -9.28
N PRO A 16 10.81 13.54 -8.74
CA PRO A 16 12.19 13.25 -9.13
C PRO A 16 12.54 11.78 -8.82
N GLN A 17 13.25 11.13 -9.73
CA GLN A 17 13.75 9.77 -9.49
C GLN A 17 15.03 9.81 -8.65
N GLN A 18 15.19 8.83 -7.76
CA GLN A 18 16.39 8.63 -6.95
C GLN A 18 17.04 7.27 -7.26
N SER A 19 18.36 7.18 -7.12
CA SER A 19 19.09 5.91 -7.18
C SER A 19 18.93 5.16 -5.86
N PHE A 20 19.14 3.85 -5.89
CA PHE A 20 19.16 3.02 -4.69
C PHE A 20 20.09 3.55 -3.60
N ASN A 21 21.22 4.16 -3.98
CA ASN A 21 22.22 4.66 -3.03
C ASN A 21 21.84 5.99 -2.37
N ASP A 22 20.77 6.64 -2.82
CA ASP A 22 20.30 7.91 -2.26
C ASP A 22 19.33 7.71 -1.07
N PHE A 23 18.88 6.47 -0.85
CA PHE A 23 17.97 6.12 0.24
C PHE A 23 18.72 5.78 1.53
N GLU A 24 18.08 6.04 2.67
CA GLU A 24 18.62 5.76 3.99
C GLU A 24 17.70 4.83 4.81
N LEU A 25 18.30 4.01 5.68
CA LEU A 25 17.54 3.22 6.64
C LEU A 25 16.74 4.14 7.58
N GLY A 26 15.49 3.80 7.84
CA GLY A 26 14.56 4.59 8.66
C GLY A 26 13.82 5.69 7.92
N GLU A 27 14.10 5.91 6.62
CA GLU A 27 13.35 6.86 5.81
C GLU A 27 11.88 6.43 5.68
N LYS A 28 10.95 7.41 5.77
CA LYS A 28 9.51 7.16 5.81
C LYS A 28 8.77 7.73 4.62
N PHE A 29 7.84 6.94 4.10
CA PHE A 29 6.93 7.33 3.03
C PHE A 29 5.48 7.10 3.48
N PHE A 30 4.61 8.05 3.13
CA PHE A 30 3.21 8.04 3.54
C PHE A 30 2.33 7.90 2.30
N ALA A 31 1.46 6.90 2.27
CA ALA A 31 0.42 6.82 1.25
C ALA A 31 -0.76 7.74 1.62
N PRO A 32 -1.56 8.19 0.64
CA PRO A 32 -2.80 8.90 0.93
C PRO A 32 -3.70 8.08 1.85
N SER A 33 -4.34 8.77 2.80
CA SER A 33 -5.37 8.16 3.64
C SER A 33 -6.53 7.65 2.79
N ARG A 34 -7.22 6.60 3.25
CA ARG A 34 -8.40 6.08 2.56
C ARG A 34 -9.51 5.75 3.52
N THR A 35 -10.70 6.31 3.28
CA THR A 35 -11.93 5.86 3.93
C THR A 35 -12.41 4.58 3.26
N MET A 36 -12.61 3.53 4.05
CA MET A 36 -13.00 2.19 3.61
C MET A 36 -14.50 2.16 3.34
N THR A 37 -14.91 2.52 2.13
CA THR A 37 -16.32 2.60 1.73
C THR A 37 -16.84 1.27 1.17
N GLU A 38 -18.16 1.12 1.12
CA GLU A 38 -18.84 -0.03 0.49
C GLU A 38 -18.37 -0.27 -0.96
N GLY A 39 -18.04 0.80 -1.70
CA GLY A 39 -17.53 0.68 -3.06
C GLY A 39 -16.17 -0.05 -3.13
N ILE A 40 -15.31 0.15 -2.13
CA ILE A 40 -14.03 -0.57 -2.04
C ILE A 40 -14.28 -2.03 -1.64
N PHE A 41 -15.21 -2.28 -0.71
CA PHE A 41 -15.60 -3.64 -0.31
C PHE A 41 -16.11 -4.43 -1.52
N ALA A 42 -17.06 -3.87 -2.26
CA ALA A 42 -17.63 -4.49 -3.45
C ALA A 42 -16.56 -4.74 -4.52
N ALA A 43 -15.66 -3.77 -4.76
CA ALA A 43 -14.58 -3.93 -5.73
C ALA A 43 -13.60 -5.04 -5.33
N PHE A 44 -13.21 -5.11 -4.05
CA PHE A 44 -12.30 -6.15 -3.57
C PHE A 44 -12.96 -7.53 -3.58
N GLN A 45 -14.22 -7.63 -3.16
CA GLN A 45 -15.00 -8.87 -3.22
C GLN A 45 -15.08 -9.40 -4.66
N ALA A 46 -15.40 -8.53 -5.63
CA ALA A 46 -15.46 -8.89 -7.04
C ALA A 46 -14.09 -9.35 -7.59
N ALA A 47 -12.99 -8.73 -7.15
CA ALA A 47 -11.65 -9.07 -7.61
C ALA A 47 -11.09 -10.36 -6.96
N SER A 48 -11.36 -10.56 -5.67
CA SER A 48 -10.78 -11.66 -4.88
C SER A 48 -11.62 -12.94 -4.92
N GLY A 49 -12.92 -12.84 -5.14
CA GLY A 49 -13.86 -13.95 -5.00
C GLY A 49 -14.15 -14.36 -3.55
N ASP A 50 -13.59 -13.64 -2.57
CA ASP A 50 -13.84 -13.91 -1.15
C ASP A 50 -15.21 -13.38 -0.72
N ASN A 51 -16.16 -14.32 -0.64
CA ASN A 51 -17.59 -14.08 -0.40
C ASN A 51 -18.04 -14.55 0.99
N HIS A 52 -17.17 -14.49 2.01
CA HIS A 52 -17.65 -14.70 3.38
C HIS A 52 -18.65 -13.58 3.78
N PRO A 53 -19.81 -13.91 4.39
CA PRO A 53 -20.89 -12.95 4.64
C PRO A 53 -20.53 -11.78 5.56
N ILE A 54 -19.48 -11.90 6.39
CA ILE A 54 -18.95 -10.77 7.19
C ILE A 54 -18.51 -9.56 6.35
N HIS A 55 -18.35 -9.73 5.04
CA HIS A 55 -17.92 -8.65 4.16
C HIS A 55 -19.08 -7.91 3.48
N TYR A 56 -20.31 -8.43 3.52
CA TYR A 56 -21.45 -7.83 2.77
C TYR A 56 -22.85 -8.02 3.38
N ASP A 57 -23.07 -9.00 4.26
CA ASP A 57 -24.39 -9.30 4.82
C ASP A 57 -24.52 -8.74 6.25
N ARG A 58 -25.21 -7.60 6.37
CA ARG A 58 -25.43 -6.92 7.66
C ARG A 58 -26.30 -7.69 8.64
N ASN A 59 -27.21 -8.53 8.16
CA ASN A 59 -28.01 -9.36 9.05
C ASN A 59 -27.13 -10.45 9.68
N TYR A 60 -26.34 -11.14 8.85
CA TYR A 60 -25.35 -12.10 9.33
C TYR A 60 -24.36 -11.46 10.32
N LEU A 61 -23.86 -10.26 10.01
CA LEU A 61 -22.94 -9.51 10.88
C LEU A 61 -23.53 -9.20 12.25
N ALA A 62 -24.80 -8.77 12.30
CA ALA A 62 -25.50 -8.50 13.55
C ALA A 62 -25.64 -9.77 14.42
N GLU A 63 -25.89 -10.92 13.79
CA GLU A 63 -25.95 -12.22 14.49
C GLU A 63 -24.62 -12.64 15.10
N VAL A 64 -23.49 -12.35 14.44
CA VAL A 64 -22.15 -12.72 14.91
C VAL A 64 -21.44 -11.61 15.71
N GLY A 65 -22.09 -10.47 15.94
CA GLY A 65 -21.62 -9.40 16.83
C GLY A 65 -20.66 -8.39 16.19
N HIS A 66 -20.64 -8.26 14.87
CA HIS A 66 -19.90 -7.19 14.20
C HIS A 66 -20.73 -5.91 14.08
N PRO A 67 -20.11 -4.72 14.27
CA PRO A 67 -20.80 -3.43 14.20
C PRO A 67 -21.19 -3.00 12.78
N ASP A 68 -20.46 -3.43 11.75
CA ASP A 68 -20.75 -3.19 10.32
C ASP A 68 -19.91 -4.16 9.46
N LEU A 69 -19.88 -3.96 8.13
CA LEU A 69 -19.06 -4.75 7.21
C LEU A 69 -17.59 -4.76 7.65
N LEU A 70 -17.06 -5.95 7.89
CA LEU A 70 -15.67 -6.15 8.27
C LEU A 70 -14.82 -6.24 6.99
N ALA A 71 -13.76 -5.45 6.85
CA ALA A 71 -12.88 -5.52 5.69
C ALA A 71 -12.17 -6.88 5.61
N HIS A 72 -11.97 -7.40 4.40
CA HIS A 72 -11.10 -8.55 4.21
C HIS A 72 -9.69 -8.23 4.73
N GLY A 73 -8.99 -9.23 5.27
CA GLY A 73 -7.60 -9.05 5.69
C GLY A 73 -6.74 -8.54 4.53
N PHE A 74 -6.82 -9.20 3.37
CA PHE A 74 -6.12 -8.76 2.17
C PHE A 74 -6.58 -7.40 1.66
N MET A 75 -7.86 -7.05 1.81
CA MET A 75 -8.36 -5.70 1.46
C MET A 75 -7.68 -4.61 2.30
N THR A 76 -7.41 -4.89 3.57
CA THR A 76 -6.63 -3.99 4.45
C THR A 76 -5.17 -3.96 4.04
N LEU A 77 -4.57 -5.12 3.74
CA LEU A 77 -3.17 -5.22 3.34
C LEU A 77 -2.85 -4.42 2.06
N ILE A 78 -3.69 -4.52 1.03
CA ILE A 78 -3.42 -3.84 -0.26
C ILE A 78 -3.45 -2.31 -0.17
N GLN A 79 -3.89 -1.75 0.96
CA GLN A 79 -3.82 -0.31 1.21
C GLN A 79 -2.38 0.13 1.48
N ALA A 80 -1.52 -0.79 1.90
CA ALA A 80 -0.07 -0.65 1.91
C ALA A 80 0.58 -1.21 0.61
N ALA A 81 -0.06 -1.07 -0.55
CA ALA A 81 0.63 -1.29 -1.82
C ALA A 81 1.59 -0.13 -2.10
N ILE A 82 2.88 -0.40 -2.33
CA ILE A 82 3.90 0.64 -2.57
C ILE A 82 3.52 1.62 -3.68
N GLY A 83 2.77 1.16 -4.70
CA GLY A 83 2.28 1.98 -5.81
C GLY A 83 1.31 3.10 -5.40
N ALA A 84 0.75 3.04 -4.19
CA ALA A 84 -0.04 4.13 -3.62
C ALA A 84 0.81 5.18 -2.88
N SER A 85 2.13 4.96 -2.75
CA SER A 85 3.05 5.85 -2.04
C SER A 85 3.94 6.66 -3.01
N PRO A 86 4.48 7.81 -2.58
CA PRO A 86 5.51 8.54 -3.33
C PRO A 86 6.71 7.68 -3.72
N LEU A 87 7.09 6.71 -2.87
CA LEU A 87 8.27 5.87 -3.06
C LEU A 87 8.26 5.13 -4.40
N ALA A 88 7.13 4.56 -4.83
CA ALA A 88 7.05 3.87 -6.12
C ALA A 88 7.33 4.81 -7.30
N HIS A 89 6.93 6.08 -7.19
CA HIS A 89 7.16 7.08 -8.24
C HIS A 89 8.60 7.61 -8.22
N ILE A 90 9.21 7.73 -7.04
CA ILE A 90 10.63 8.07 -6.87
C ILE A 90 11.52 6.94 -7.42
N LEU A 91 11.18 5.69 -7.14
CA LEU A 91 11.90 4.54 -7.71
C LEU A 91 11.68 4.43 -9.22
N GLY A 92 10.46 4.72 -9.69
CA GLY A 92 10.10 4.70 -11.11
C GLY A 92 10.51 3.39 -11.79
N LYS A 93 11.30 3.49 -12.86
CA LYS A 93 11.79 2.32 -13.62
C LYS A 93 12.76 1.43 -12.85
N ASN A 94 13.27 1.87 -11.70
CA ASN A 94 14.19 1.11 -10.87
C ASN A 94 13.44 0.09 -9.99
N LEU A 95 12.13 0.25 -9.78
CA LEU A 95 11.31 -0.76 -9.11
C LEU A 95 11.07 -1.95 -10.05
N ILE A 96 11.75 -3.08 -9.82
CA ILE A 96 11.72 -4.24 -10.71
C ILE A 96 10.61 -5.21 -10.31
N GLY A 97 10.46 -5.49 -9.02
CA GLY A 97 9.51 -6.51 -8.58
C GLY A 97 9.25 -6.53 -7.09
N PHE A 98 8.10 -7.09 -6.72
CA PHE A 98 7.69 -7.35 -5.36
C PHE A 98 7.99 -8.81 -5.01
N VAL A 99 8.91 -9.05 -4.07
CA VAL A 99 9.51 -10.38 -3.86
C VAL A 99 9.11 -11.04 -2.55
N GLU A 100 8.69 -10.28 -1.55
CA GLU A 100 8.26 -10.83 -0.27
C GLU A 100 7.18 -9.98 0.38
N GLN A 101 6.20 -10.64 0.99
CA GLN A 101 5.15 -10.04 1.79
C GLN A 101 4.92 -10.88 3.06
N SER A 102 4.93 -10.24 4.22
CA SER A 102 4.39 -10.79 5.46
C SER A 102 3.60 -9.73 6.22
N CYS A 103 2.58 -10.11 6.99
CA CYS A 103 1.85 -9.18 7.84
C CYS A 103 1.14 -9.87 9.01
N LYS A 104 0.71 -9.06 9.99
CA LYS A 104 -0.17 -9.43 11.10
C LYS A 104 -1.36 -8.47 11.11
N PHE A 105 -2.56 -9.04 11.19
CA PHE A 105 -3.81 -8.29 11.37
C PHE A 105 -4.07 -8.14 12.87
N LEU A 106 -3.98 -6.91 13.37
CA LEU A 106 -3.98 -6.64 14.81
C LEU A 106 -5.34 -6.20 15.32
N GLN A 107 -6.12 -5.50 14.50
CA GLN A 107 -7.45 -5.00 14.82
C GLN A 107 -8.35 -5.11 13.58
N PRO A 108 -9.68 -5.28 13.76
CA PRO A 108 -10.61 -5.22 12.65
C PRO A 108 -10.64 -3.82 12.02
N VAL A 109 -10.90 -3.76 10.73
CA VAL A 109 -11.19 -2.52 9.99
C VAL A 109 -12.60 -2.65 9.47
N TYR A 110 -13.47 -1.69 9.79
CA TYR A 110 -14.87 -1.71 9.38
C TYR A 110 -15.14 -0.72 8.25
N CYS A 111 -16.25 -0.92 7.54
CA CYS A 111 -16.75 0.07 6.61
C CYS A 111 -16.94 1.43 7.32
N GLY A 112 -16.48 2.50 6.68
CA GLY A 112 -16.44 3.85 7.24
C GLY A 112 -15.13 4.21 7.96
N ASP A 113 -14.30 3.24 8.36
CA ASP A 113 -12.98 3.54 8.93
C ASP A 113 -12.11 4.26 7.93
N THR A 114 -11.25 5.16 8.41
CA THR A 114 -10.22 5.81 7.58
C THR A 114 -8.85 5.33 8.02
N ILE A 115 -8.08 4.83 7.07
CA ILE A 115 -6.78 4.23 7.32
C ILE A 115 -5.63 5.06 6.74
N TYR A 116 -4.45 4.89 7.34
CA TYR A 116 -3.24 5.68 7.09
C TYR A 116 -2.04 4.73 6.95
N PRO A 117 -1.69 4.30 5.72
CA PRO A 117 -0.55 3.42 5.48
C PRO A 117 0.78 4.18 5.51
N ILE A 118 1.77 3.59 6.16
CA ILE A 118 3.13 4.12 6.34
C ILE A 118 4.12 3.04 5.93
N PHE A 119 5.19 3.46 5.26
CA PHE A 119 6.31 2.62 4.84
C PHE A 119 7.59 3.17 5.46
N GLU A 120 8.42 2.33 6.06
CA GLU A 120 9.72 2.70 6.62
C GLU A 120 10.79 1.76 6.06
N ILE A 121 11.88 2.31 5.53
CA ILE A 121 12.98 1.49 4.98
C ILE A 121 13.69 0.76 6.12
N ASN A 122 13.62 -0.57 6.13
CA ASN A 122 14.24 -1.42 7.14
C ASN A 122 15.44 -2.24 6.61
N GLU A 123 15.63 -2.27 5.28
CA GLU A 123 16.71 -3.01 4.64
C GLU A 123 17.14 -2.33 3.34
N LEU A 124 18.46 -2.20 3.15
CA LEU A 124 19.10 -1.78 1.90
C LEU A 124 20.27 -2.74 1.62
N SER A 125 20.00 -3.78 0.85
CA SER A 125 20.94 -4.87 0.55
C SER A 125 21.34 -4.85 -0.93
N PRO A 126 22.37 -4.08 -1.34
CA PRO A 126 22.84 -4.04 -2.73
C PRO A 126 23.52 -5.36 -3.14
N ASN A 127 23.43 -5.69 -4.42
CA ASN A 127 24.14 -6.78 -5.09
C ASN A 127 24.87 -6.22 -6.33
N LYS A 128 24.97 -6.95 -7.45
CA LYS A 128 25.72 -6.54 -8.64
C LYS A 128 25.05 -5.38 -9.40
N SER A 129 23.84 -5.61 -9.90
CA SER A 129 23.07 -4.65 -10.71
C SER A 129 21.69 -4.35 -10.13
N THR A 130 21.36 -5.00 -9.02
CA THR A 130 20.11 -4.86 -8.28
C THR A 130 20.40 -4.88 -6.78
N GLY A 131 19.44 -4.49 -5.98
CA GLY A 131 19.44 -4.60 -4.53
C GLY A 131 18.05 -4.95 -4.02
N ILE A 132 17.99 -5.41 -2.76
CA ILE A 132 16.73 -5.56 -2.03
C ILE A 132 16.53 -4.30 -1.19
N MET A 133 15.35 -3.69 -1.35
CA MET A 133 14.82 -2.69 -0.42
C MET A 133 13.72 -3.35 0.40
N GLY A 134 13.92 -3.43 1.70
CA GLY A 134 12.90 -3.88 2.64
C GLY A 134 12.17 -2.69 3.26
N LEU A 135 10.86 -2.85 3.45
CA LEU A 135 9.98 -1.88 4.06
C LEU A 135 9.25 -2.53 5.23
N ASP A 136 9.31 -1.91 6.41
CA ASP A 136 8.27 -2.10 7.42
C ASP A 136 7.02 -1.36 6.95
N ILE A 137 5.88 -2.04 7.00
CA ILE A 137 4.57 -1.45 6.72
C ILE A 137 3.75 -1.38 8.00
N GLU A 138 3.13 -0.23 8.24
CA GLU A 138 2.16 -0.02 9.29
C GLU A 138 0.92 0.63 8.73
N ILE A 139 -0.26 0.22 9.21
CA ILE A 139 -1.53 0.87 8.89
C ILE A 139 -2.20 1.23 10.20
N TYR A 140 -2.48 2.52 10.35
CA TYR A 140 -3.28 3.05 11.45
C TYR A 140 -4.69 3.36 10.99
N ASN A 141 -5.67 3.37 11.90
CA ASN A 141 -7.00 3.93 11.65
C ASN A 141 -7.15 5.36 12.22
N GLN A 142 -8.31 5.97 12.04
CA GLN A 142 -8.65 7.32 12.53
C GLN A 142 -8.57 7.47 14.05
N ASN A 143 -8.64 6.35 14.79
CA ASN A 143 -8.54 6.31 16.25
C ASN A 143 -7.09 6.11 16.73
N LYS A 144 -6.10 6.24 15.83
CA LYS A 144 -4.67 6.02 16.11
C LYS A 144 -4.34 4.58 16.53
N GLN A 145 -5.19 3.62 16.20
CA GLN A 145 -4.94 2.21 16.49
C GLN A 145 -4.16 1.60 15.33
N LEU A 146 -3.10 0.85 15.63
CA LEU A 146 -2.37 0.05 14.65
C LEU A 146 -3.22 -1.17 14.28
N VAL A 147 -3.73 -1.20 13.05
CA VAL A 147 -4.63 -2.26 12.57
C VAL A 147 -3.88 -3.36 11.83
N LEU A 148 -2.77 -3.02 11.18
CA LEU A 148 -1.92 -3.96 10.45
C LEU A 148 -0.46 -3.54 10.59
N LYS A 149 0.42 -4.53 10.74
CA LYS A 149 1.86 -4.35 10.55
C LYS A 149 2.48 -5.50 9.77
N GLY A 150 3.56 -5.24 9.05
CA GLY A 150 4.18 -6.26 8.22
C GLY A 150 5.49 -5.83 7.59
N ILE A 151 6.00 -6.67 6.70
CA ILE A 151 7.22 -6.41 5.93
C ILE A 151 6.94 -6.66 4.46
N GLN A 152 7.47 -5.81 3.61
CA GLN A 152 7.52 -5.96 2.17
C GLN A 152 8.97 -5.89 1.69
N ARG A 153 9.33 -6.69 0.69
CA ARG A 153 10.63 -6.57 0.02
C ARG A 153 10.47 -6.37 -1.47
N TYR A 154 11.27 -5.46 -2.00
CA TYR A 154 11.27 -5.10 -3.40
C TYR A 154 12.65 -5.28 -4.01
N LEU A 155 12.68 -5.82 -5.22
CA LEU A 155 13.88 -5.86 -6.05
C LEU A 155 14.01 -4.52 -6.77
N ILE A 156 15.10 -3.82 -6.50
CA ILE A 156 15.39 -2.48 -7.03
C ILE A 156 16.63 -2.54 -7.92
N LYS A 157 16.66 -1.77 -9.01
CA LYS A 157 17.86 -1.55 -9.82
C LYS A 157 18.80 -0.56 -9.14
N LEU A 158 20.10 -0.85 -9.11
CA LEU A 158 21.13 0.07 -8.59
C LEU A 158 21.39 1.23 -9.56
#